data_AF-A0A354AYB6-F1
#
_entry.id   AF-A0A354AYB6-F1
#
_cell.length_a   1.000
_cell.length_b   1.000
_cell.length_c   1.000
_cell.angle_alpha   90.00
_cell.angle_beta   90.00
_cell.angle_gamma   90.00
#
_symmetry.space_group_name_H-M   'P 1'
#
loop_
_entity.id
_entity.type
_entity.pdbx_description
1 polymer ?
#
loop_
_entity_poly.entity_id
_entity_poly.type
_entity_poly.pdbx_seq_one_letter_code
_entity_poly.pdbx_strand_id
1 'polypeptide(L)'
;MQRPSIPWFWILMAAILLLAPGPAGRLLLDLLGGITITILVAPLFLAAVGFVGWQILQRRIRQCPACGFSGVGGTVCPACGTLYQEGSNGSAGEPLGAPVAPAQVVDLDASQVTIDVRATDVED
;
A
#
# COMPACT_ATOMS: atom_id res chain seq x y z
N MET A 1 -25.29 -25.96 62.22
CA MET A 1 -25.03 -25.32 60.89
C MET A 1 -23.96 -26.12 60.16
N GLN A 2 -24.29 -27.31 59.63
CA GLN A 2 -23.40 -28.01 58.70
C GLN A 2 -23.59 -27.40 57.30
N ARG A 3 -22.62 -26.61 56.84
CA ARG A 3 -22.54 -26.28 55.42
C ARG A 3 -22.05 -27.53 54.70
N PRO A 4 -22.84 -28.11 53.79
CA PRO A 4 -22.47 -29.35 53.15
C PRO A 4 -21.23 -29.13 52.28
N SER A 5 -20.27 -30.05 52.37
CA SER A 5 -18.98 -30.12 51.68
C SER A 5 -19.07 -30.24 50.15
N ILE A 6 -20.25 -29.96 49.59
CA ILE A 6 -20.60 -29.96 48.17
C ILE A 6 -19.66 -29.11 47.31
N PRO A 7 -19.19 -27.90 47.69
CA PRO A 7 -18.36 -27.10 46.78
C PRO A 7 -17.00 -27.77 46.51
N TRP A 8 -16.43 -28.47 47.49
CA TRP A 8 -15.11 -29.10 47.35
C TRP A 8 -15.18 -30.36 46.50
N PHE A 9 -16.27 -31.12 46.60
CA PHE A 9 -16.52 -32.27 45.73
C PHE A 9 -16.62 -31.85 44.26
N TRP A 10 -17.36 -30.78 43.94
CA TRP A 10 -17.44 -30.27 42.57
C TRP A 10 -16.11 -29.75 42.03
N ILE A 11 -15.32 -29.05 42.86
CA ILE A 11 -13.98 -28.60 42.48
C ILE A 11 -13.06 -29.79 42.22
N LEU A 12 -13.09 -30.83 43.05
CA LEU A 12 -12.28 -32.03 42.88
C LEU A 12 -12.72 -32.83 41.65
N MET A 13 -14.02 -32.92 41.37
CA MET A 13 -14.56 -33.58 40.18
C MET A 13 -14.20 -32.81 38.90
N ALA A 14 -14.33 -31.48 38.90
CA ALA A 14 -13.88 -30.62 37.81
C ALA A 14 -12.37 -30.73 37.61
N ALA A 15 -11.59 -30.71 38.69
CA ALA A 15 -10.14 -30.89 38.66
C ALA A 15 -9.76 -32.28 38.13
N ILE A 16 -10.45 -33.35 38.51
CA ILE A 16 -10.23 -34.70 37.97
C ILE A 16 -10.64 -34.78 36.50
N LEU A 17 -11.72 -34.12 36.08
CA LEU A 17 -12.11 -34.08 34.67
C LEU A 17 -11.12 -33.26 33.82
N LEU A 18 -10.46 -32.26 34.43
CA LEU A 18 -9.40 -31.43 33.82
C LEU A 18 -8.02 -32.10 33.82
N LEU A 19 -7.67 -32.83 34.90
CA LEU A 19 -6.37 -33.49 35.10
C LEU A 19 -6.34 -34.93 34.60
N ALA A 20 -7.49 -35.61 34.53
CA ALA A 20 -7.53 -36.90 33.85
C ALA A 20 -7.19 -36.65 32.38
N PRO A 21 -6.27 -37.44 31.79
CA PRO A 21 -5.98 -37.40 30.36
C PRO A 21 -7.21 -37.94 29.60
N GLY A 22 -8.26 -37.13 29.56
CA GLY A 22 -9.57 -37.42 29.00
C GLY A 22 -9.89 -36.47 27.86
N PRO A 23 -11.01 -36.73 27.14
CA PRO A 23 -11.40 -35.97 25.95
C PRO A 23 -11.60 -34.48 26.22
N ALA A 24 -12.06 -34.10 27.42
CA ALA A 24 -12.27 -32.71 27.80
C ALA A 24 -10.96 -31.91 27.92
N GLY A 25 -9.91 -32.50 28.49
CA GLY A 25 -8.58 -31.88 28.56
C GLY A 25 -7.99 -31.69 27.16
N ARG A 26 -8.07 -32.72 26.31
CA ARG A 26 -7.64 -32.62 24.91
C ARG A 26 -8.39 -31.52 24.15
N LEU A 27 -9.71 -31.42 24.36
CA LEU A 27 -10.55 -30.39 23.75
C LEU A 27 -10.15 -28.98 24.20
N LEU A 28 -9.82 -28.80 25.48
CA LEU A 28 -9.29 -27.53 25.99
C LEU A 28 -7.95 -27.19 25.37
N LEU A 29 -7.03 -28.17 25.26
CA LEU A 29 -5.72 -27.99 24.64
C LEU A 29 -5.82 -27.69 23.14
N ASP A 30 -6.73 -28.33 22.41
CA ASP A 30 -6.99 -28.06 21.00
C ASP A 30 -7.63 -26.68 20.81
N LEU A 31 -8.52 -26.26 21.71
CA LEU A 31 -9.12 -24.93 21.68
C LEU A 31 -8.10 -23.84 22.01
N LEU A 32 -7.27 -24.05 23.03
CA LEU A 32 -6.20 -23.13 23.39
C LEU A 32 -5.15 -23.06 22.27
N GLY A 33 -4.77 -24.21 21.70
CA GLY A 33 -3.88 -24.30 20.55
C GLY A 33 -4.44 -23.56 19.34
N GLY A 34 -5.71 -23.79 19.02
CA GLY A 34 -6.43 -23.11 17.94
C GLY A 34 -6.52 -21.60 18.13
N ILE A 35 -6.85 -21.14 19.35
CA ILE A 35 -6.88 -19.71 19.69
C ILE A 35 -5.47 -19.11 19.57
N THR A 36 -4.44 -19.78 20.10
CA THR A 36 -3.06 -19.30 20.03
C THR A 36 -2.60 -19.18 18.58
N ILE A 37 -2.88 -20.20 17.75
CA ILE A 37 -2.63 -20.16 16.31
C ILE A 37 -3.39 -19.00 15.68
N THR A 38 -4.68 -18.83 16.00
CA THR A 38 -5.50 -17.78 15.40
C THR A 38 -4.97 -16.39 15.75
N ILE A 39 -4.55 -16.16 16.99
CA ILE A 39 -3.97 -14.88 17.43
C ILE A 39 -2.63 -14.62 16.73
N LEU A 40 -1.82 -15.63 16.44
CA LEU A 40 -0.57 -15.45 15.68
C LEU A 40 -0.81 -15.28 14.18
N VAL A 41 -1.71 -16.08 13.63
CA VAL A 41 -1.93 -16.20 12.20
C VAL A 41 -2.81 -15.05 11.69
N ALA A 42 -3.84 -14.64 12.43
CA ALA A 42 -4.70 -13.52 12.06
C ALA A 42 -3.95 -12.21 11.74
N PRO A 43 -3.04 -11.69 12.60
CA PRO A 43 -2.29 -10.48 12.27
C PRO A 43 -1.35 -10.70 11.08
N LEU A 44 -0.79 -11.90 10.92
CA LEU A 44 0.05 -12.22 9.76
C LEU A 44 -0.74 -12.16 8.45
N PHE A 45 -1.97 -12.71 8.45
CA PHE A 45 -2.88 -12.62 7.31
C PHE A 45 -3.33 -11.19 7.04
N LEU A 46 -3.69 -10.43 8.09
CA LEU A 46 -4.04 -9.01 7.94
C LEU A 46 -2.87 -8.19 7.39
N ALA A 47 -1.65 -8.46 7.85
CA ALA A 47 -0.45 -7.83 7.32
C ALA A 47 -0.23 -8.19 5.85
N ALA A 48 -0.39 -9.46 5.46
CA ALA A 48 -0.26 -9.89 4.07
C ALA A 48 -1.29 -9.19 3.16
N VAL A 49 -2.56 -9.15 3.57
CA VAL A 49 -3.63 -8.48 2.80
C VAL A 49 -3.40 -6.96 2.76
N GLY A 50 -3.02 -6.35 3.89
CA GLY A 50 -2.69 -4.93 3.98
C GLY A 50 -1.50 -4.55 3.11
N PHE A 51 -0.48 -5.40 3.06
CA PHE A 51 0.69 -5.21 2.21
C PHE A 51 0.31 -5.24 0.72
N VAL A 52 -0.51 -6.20 0.30
CA VAL A 52 -1.01 -6.25 -1.08
C VAL A 52 -1.85 -5.01 -1.41
N GLY A 53 -2.73 -4.58 -0.50
CA GLY A 53 -3.51 -3.35 -0.66
C GLY A 53 -2.63 -2.11 -0.79
N TRP A 54 -1.56 -2.02 0.02
CA TRP A 54 -0.59 -0.93 -0.05
C TRP A 54 0.17 -0.88 -1.37
N GLN A 55 0.60 -2.03 -1.90
CA GLN A 55 1.24 -2.11 -3.21
C GLN A 55 0.32 -1.62 -4.33
N ILE A 56 -0.97 -1.97 -4.27
CA ILE A 56 -1.96 -1.50 -5.26
C ILE A 56 -2.15 0.02 -5.14
N LEU A 57 -2.21 0.55 -3.90
CA LEU A 57 -2.32 1.99 -3.66
C LEU A 57 -1.11 2.75 -4.20
N GLN A 58 0.11 2.26 -3.93
CA GLN A 58 1.35 2.85 -4.44
C GLN A 58 1.36 2.93 -5.97
N ARG A 59 0.87 1.90 -6.67
CA ARG A 59 0.75 1.91 -8.14
C ARG A 59 -0.22 2.97 -8.67
N ARG A 60 -1.16 3.45 -7.85
CA ARG A 60 -2.14 4.46 -8.26
C ARG A 60 -1.75 5.89 -7.89
N ILE A 61 -0.72 6.08 -7.06
CA ILE A 61 -0.18 7.40 -6.75
C ILE A 61 0.59 7.89 -7.98
N ARG A 62 0.12 8.97 -8.59
CA ARG A 62 0.82 9.64 -9.71
C ARG A 62 1.60 10.83 -9.14
N GLN A 63 2.84 11.02 -9.61
CA GLN A 63 3.63 12.21 -9.32
C GLN A 63 3.49 13.21 -10.47
N CYS A 64 3.29 14.48 -10.12
CA CYS A 64 3.22 15.55 -11.11
C CYS A 64 4.62 15.84 -11.67
N PRO A 65 4.83 15.84 -13.01
CA PRO A 65 6.15 16.07 -13.61
C PRO A 65 6.63 17.53 -13.47
N ALA A 66 5.72 18.49 -13.29
CA ALA A 66 6.08 19.91 -13.23
C ALA A 66 6.46 20.37 -11.81
N CYS A 67 5.75 19.88 -10.78
CA CYS A 67 5.88 20.38 -9.42
C CYS A 67 6.15 19.29 -8.35
N GLY A 68 6.26 18.01 -8.74
CA GLY A 68 6.59 16.90 -7.83
C GLY A 68 5.48 16.48 -6.85
N PHE A 69 4.29 17.09 -6.94
CA PHE A 69 3.16 16.77 -6.08
C PHE A 69 2.64 15.35 -6.33
N SER A 70 2.48 14.55 -5.28
CA SER A 70 1.90 13.20 -5.34
C SER A 70 0.41 13.23 -5.04
N GLY A 71 -0.42 12.73 -5.96
CA GLY A 71 -1.88 12.74 -5.83
C GLY A 71 -2.54 11.48 -6.37
N VAL A 72 -3.81 11.28 -6.02
CA VAL A 72 -4.63 10.14 -6.45
C VAL A 72 -5.94 10.66 -7.05
N GLY A 73 -6.30 10.19 -8.25
CA GLY A 73 -7.66 10.29 -8.79
C GLY A 73 -8.06 11.59 -9.53
N GLY A 74 -7.13 12.49 -9.84
CA GLY A 74 -7.39 13.69 -10.64
C GLY A 74 -6.62 13.70 -11.97
N THR A 75 -7.18 14.34 -13.00
CA THR A 75 -6.48 14.58 -14.28
C THR A 75 -5.59 15.83 -14.23
N VAL A 76 -5.91 16.78 -13.35
CA VAL A 76 -5.22 18.06 -13.15
C VAL A 76 -4.56 18.09 -11.76
N CYS A 77 -3.32 18.55 -11.68
CA CYS A 77 -2.61 18.72 -10.41
C CYS A 77 -3.20 19.91 -9.61
N PRO A 78 -3.63 19.72 -8.34
CA PRO A 78 -4.21 20.79 -7.54
C PRO A 78 -3.18 21.84 -7.08
N ALA A 79 -1.89 21.53 -7.12
CA ALA A 79 -0.83 22.45 -6.69
C ALA A 79 -0.38 23.40 -7.83
N CYS A 80 -0.24 22.89 -9.05
CA CYS A 80 0.34 23.64 -10.17
C CYS A 80 -0.54 23.68 -11.45
N GLY A 81 -1.72 23.05 -11.45
CA GLY A 81 -2.68 23.09 -12.56
C GLY A 81 -2.28 22.28 -13.80
N THR A 82 -1.11 21.63 -13.79
CA THR A 82 -0.64 20.82 -14.92
C THR A 82 -1.35 19.47 -14.96
N LEU A 83 -1.55 18.91 -16.15
CA LEU A 83 -2.14 17.58 -16.30
C LEU A 83 -1.17 16.50 -15.78
N TYR A 84 -1.71 15.50 -15.07
CA TYR A 84 -0.92 14.31 -14.73
C TYR A 84 -0.63 13.52 -16.00
N GLN A 85 0.62 13.10 -16.22
CA GLN A 85 0.92 12.16 -17.31
C GLN A 85 0.23 10.82 -17.00
N GLU A 86 -0.62 10.38 -17.91
CA GLU A 86 -1.17 9.02 -17.90
C GLU A 86 0.01 8.05 -18.02
N GLY A 87 0.14 7.11 -17.09
CA GLY A 87 1.26 6.15 -17.07
C GLY A 87 1.41 5.47 -18.42
N SER A 88 2.46 5.84 -19.16
CA SER A 88 2.86 5.26 -20.43
C SER A 88 3.34 3.81 -20.22
N ASN A 89 2.40 2.88 -20.12
CA ASN A 89 2.62 1.50 -20.53
C ASN A 89 2.15 1.41 -21.99
N GLY A 90 3.09 1.62 -22.91
CA GLY A 90 3.04 1.22 -24.31
C GLY A 90 1.72 1.45 -25.05
N SER A 91 1.49 2.68 -25.53
CA SER A 91 0.93 2.85 -26.86
C SER A 91 1.39 4.17 -27.43
N ALA A 92 2.10 4.07 -28.55
CA ALA A 92 2.11 5.10 -29.56
C ALA A 92 0.65 5.54 -29.79
N GLY A 93 0.39 6.81 -29.54
CA GLY A 93 -0.88 7.49 -29.75
C GLY A 93 -0.51 8.92 -30.09
N GLU A 94 -0.23 9.11 -31.37
CA GLU A 94 0.13 10.36 -32.03
C GLU A 94 -0.65 11.59 -31.51
N PRO A 95 0.01 12.75 -31.39
CA PRO A 95 -0.51 13.98 -31.93
C PRO A 95 0.26 14.22 -33.23
N LEU A 96 -0.19 13.63 -34.33
CA LEU A 96 0.31 13.95 -35.66
C LEU A 96 -0.81 14.57 -36.47
N GLY A 97 -1.06 15.83 -36.17
CA GLY A 97 -0.90 16.80 -37.24
C GLY A 97 0.61 17.05 -37.42
N ALA A 98 1.18 16.46 -38.49
CA ALA A 98 2.52 16.64 -39.05
C ALA A 98 3.69 15.79 -38.49
N PRO A 99 4.33 14.93 -39.31
CA PRO A 99 5.51 14.16 -38.92
C PRO A 99 6.73 15.09 -38.82
N VAL A 100 7.17 15.38 -37.60
CA VAL A 100 8.53 15.83 -37.33
C VAL A 100 9.28 14.62 -36.77
N ALA A 101 10.38 14.27 -37.43
CA ALA A 101 11.29 13.17 -37.07
C ALA A 101 11.63 13.18 -35.56
N PRO A 102 11.96 12.02 -34.94
CA PRO A 102 12.18 11.93 -33.51
C PRO A 102 13.31 12.87 -33.08
N ALA A 103 12.93 13.99 -32.47
CA ALA A 103 13.85 14.81 -31.72
C ALA A 103 14.33 13.95 -30.54
N GLN A 104 15.55 13.46 -30.69
CA GLN A 104 16.31 12.83 -29.63
C GLN A 104 16.28 13.85 -28.48
N VAL A 105 15.63 13.51 -27.35
CA VAL A 105 15.76 14.31 -26.14
C VAL A 105 17.17 14.02 -25.61
N VAL A 106 18.15 14.71 -26.18
CA VAL A 106 19.50 14.73 -25.65
C VAL A 106 19.42 15.61 -24.42
N ASP A 107 19.78 15.05 -23.26
CA ASP A 107 20.04 15.81 -22.04
C ASP A 107 21.28 16.69 -22.33
N LEU A 108 21.04 17.85 -22.94
CA LEU A 108 22.08 18.83 -23.25
C LEU A 108 22.31 19.68 -22.01
N ASP A 109 23.48 19.51 -21.41
CA ASP A 109 23.93 20.35 -20.31
C ASP A 109 23.98 21.82 -20.74
N ALA A 110 23.51 22.71 -19.87
CA ALA A 110 23.41 24.15 -20.17
C ALA A 110 24.76 24.78 -20.54
N SER A 111 25.89 24.19 -20.13
CA SER A 111 27.23 24.65 -20.51
C SER A 111 27.55 24.50 -22.00
N GLN A 112 26.79 23.68 -22.74
CA GLN A 112 27.03 23.40 -24.16
C GLN A 112 26.15 24.22 -25.11
N VAL A 113 25.32 25.13 -24.61
CA VAL A 113 24.39 25.94 -25.42
C VAL A 113 24.88 27.40 -25.49
N THR A 114 25.00 27.94 -26.69
CA THR A 114 25.31 29.36 -26.93
C THR A 114 24.07 30.09 -27.45
N ILE A 115 23.73 31.22 -26.83
CA ILE A 115 22.58 32.06 -27.20
C ILE A 115 23.10 33.27 -27.97
N ASP A 116 22.67 33.46 -29.22
CA ASP A 116 22.93 34.67 -30.00
C ASP A 116 21.79 35.68 -29.78
N VAL A 117 22.12 36.89 -29.33
CA VAL A 117 21.15 37.95 -29.07
C VAL A 117 21.37 39.06 -30.09
N ARG A 118 20.36 39.30 -30.93
CA ARG A 118 20.34 40.44 -31.85
C ARG A 118 19.40 41.51 -31.33
N ALA A 119 19.95 42.70 -31.10
CA ALA A 119 19.16 43.90 -30.88
C ALA A 119 18.82 44.55 -32.22
N THR A 120 17.58 44.99 -32.36
CA THR A 120 17.12 45.86 -33.45
C THR A 120 16.69 47.16 -32.83
N ASP A 121 17.27 48.26 -33.30
CA ASP A 121 16.83 49.61 -32.95
C ASP A 121 15.50 49.87 -33.67
N VAL A 122 14.58 50.52 -32.97
CA VAL A 122 13.29 50.92 -33.51
C VAL A 122 13.36 52.43 -33.64
N GLU A 123 13.55 52.93 -34.86
CA GLU A 123 13.49 54.35 -35.15
C GLU A 123 12.05 54.88 -34.95
N ASP A 124 11.90 55.86 -34.05
CA ASP A 124 10.68 56.64 -33.78
C ASP A 124 10.32 57.61 -34.93
#